data_AF-G8SMA1-F1
#
_entry.id   AF-G8SMA1-F1
#
_cell.length_a   1.000
_cell.length_b   1.000
_cell.length_c   1.000
_cell.angle_alpha   90.00
_cell.angle_beta   90.00
_cell.angle_gamma   90.00
#
_symmetry.space_group_name_H-M   'P 1'
#
loop_
_entity.id
_entity.type
_entity.pdbx_description
1 polymer ?
#
loop_
_entity_poly.entity_id
_entity_poly.type
_entity_poly.pdbx_seq_one_letter_code
_entity_poly.pdbx_strand_id
1 'polypeptide(L)'
;MSIRFLPLSARSAATLTRLRERIADHLVAHPRVALDDVAATLSRGREPFRYRCVVVAGDRDGTVAALRGERPTIRGAAPAGRAPRLVFRFGDGARDGFGRDAYDRLATVRRVIDDLDAALTERFGAPVRLLDAAAGGTPAAPGDRAAAVTVAVGYAIAEQLREWGVTADTCTGAGVGARTAAVLAGELDITTAVAQAWAGEPHSPAPGTAEPSPSGPDTQPAAPDVLSVEIGPRPGLSPAGDIVVAVLPGEDEVAALAAAAAEVWCLGADVVLSAPGDRVHLPGYPFERAADADPRPAAAQAVTNAWREVFGTSTPGTELGPLVTLRRAIAARWGYAPTLPQLAAAPDDRQVLADLTEIATAESGSTRRERPLTAREQRLVFHDAVRAGSSSAEHTVQLSIPLEREPDPDALDAALRDAQLARPLLRTVFRRRDDRWVAAEMPHPLVTLTRSAPGAEAADHAFQPVDAPLLHVALRPYDDRTDLVVALHQALADHLDIHQLAAELLDTATTRSPS
;
A
#
# COMPACT_ATOMS: atom_id res chain seq x y z
N MET A 1 -4.68 -1.69 -28.74
CA MET A 1 -5.71 -2.44 -27.99
C MET A 1 -6.15 -1.56 -26.83
N SER A 2 -7.45 -1.31 -26.64
CA SER A 2 -7.90 -0.44 -25.54
C SER A 2 -7.97 -1.24 -24.24
N ILE A 3 -7.21 -0.83 -23.24
CA ILE A 3 -7.25 -1.38 -21.89
C ILE A 3 -8.47 -0.80 -21.18
N ARG A 4 -9.22 -1.66 -20.50
CA ARG A 4 -10.43 -1.28 -19.78
C ARG A 4 -10.32 -1.70 -18.32
N PHE A 5 -10.56 -0.76 -17.43
CA PHE A 5 -10.64 -1.03 -16.00
C PHE A 5 -12.11 -1.16 -15.60
N LEU A 6 -12.48 -2.28 -14.99
CA LEU A 6 -13.79 -2.46 -14.37
C LEU A 6 -13.60 -2.44 -12.85
N PRO A 7 -13.60 -1.25 -12.22
CA PRO A 7 -13.48 -1.13 -10.78
C PRO A 7 -14.78 -1.54 -10.09
N LEU A 8 -14.66 -2.39 -9.09
CA LEU A 8 -15.73 -2.88 -8.24
C LEU A 8 -15.32 -2.66 -6.80
N SER A 9 -16.22 -2.12 -5.99
CA SER A 9 -15.98 -1.92 -4.58
C SER A 9 -17.16 -2.43 -3.76
N ALA A 10 -16.95 -2.77 -2.49
CA ALA A 10 -18.03 -3.05 -1.54
C ALA A 10 -17.60 -2.76 -0.09
N ARG A 11 -18.59 -2.68 0.82
CA ARG A 11 -18.35 -2.49 2.27
C ARG A 11 -17.80 -3.75 2.95
N SER A 12 -18.00 -4.92 2.35
CA SER A 12 -17.43 -6.20 2.79
C SER A 12 -16.90 -7.01 1.61
N ALA A 13 -15.96 -7.92 1.87
CA ALA A 13 -15.45 -8.83 0.84
C ALA A 13 -16.55 -9.75 0.27
N ALA A 14 -17.50 -10.20 1.10
CA ALA A 14 -18.61 -11.04 0.67
C ALA A 14 -19.53 -10.31 -0.33
N THR A 15 -19.85 -9.04 -0.03
CA THR A 15 -20.64 -8.20 -0.93
C THR A 15 -19.89 -7.91 -2.23
N LEU A 16 -18.56 -7.77 -2.18
CA LEU A 16 -17.73 -7.63 -3.38
C LEU A 16 -17.81 -8.88 -4.27
N THR A 17 -17.72 -10.08 -3.69
CA THR A 17 -17.86 -11.34 -4.42
C THR A 17 -19.22 -11.46 -5.09
N ARG A 18 -20.31 -11.22 -4.34
CA ARG A 18 -21.68 -11.24 -4.90
C ARG A 18 -21.88 -10.18 -5.99
N LEU A 19 -21.30 -8.99 -5.82
CA LEU A 19 -21.36 -7.96 -6.84
C LEU A 19 -20.66 -8.42 -8.13
N ARG A 20 -19.47 -9.04 -8.02
CA ARG A 20 -18.75 -9.59 -9.17
C ARG A 20 -19.58 -10.63 -9.93
N GLU A 21 -20.19 -11.58 -9.22
CA GLU A 21 -21.07 -12.59 -9.81
C GLU A 21 -22.27 -11.96 -10.54
N ARG A 22 -22.95 -10.99 -9.91
CA ARG A 22 -24.07 -10.28 -10.54
C ARG A 22 -23.67 -9.52 -11.80
N ILE A 23 -22.49 -8.89 -11.81
CA ILE A 23 -21.97 -8.23 -13.01
C ILE A 23 -21.63 -9.27 -14.09
N ALA A 24 -21.03 -10.41 -13.72
CA ALA A 24 -20.75 -11.50 -14.66
C ALA A 24 -22.03 -12.01 -15.32
N ASP A 25 -23.06 -12.30 -14.54
CA ASP A 25 -24.35 -12.78 -15.05
C ASP A 25 -25.04 -11.73 -15.92
N HIS A 26 -24.92 -10.45 -15.56
CA HIS A 26 -25.43 -9.36 -16.39
C HIS A 26 -24.73 -9.29 -17.76
N LEU A 27 -23.39 -9.43 -17.79
CA LEU A 27 -22.61 -9.44 -19.03
C LEU A 27 -22.93 -10.65 -19.93
N VAL A 28 -23.25 -11.79 -19.34
CA VAL A 28 -23.71 -13.00 -20.05
C VAL A 28 -25.12 -12.81 -20.61
N ALA A 29 -26.04 -12.26 -19.80
CA ALA A 29 -27.43 -12.03 -20.22
C ALA A 29 -27.57 -10.91 -21.27
N HIS A 30 -26.63 -9.95 -21.31
CA HIS A 30 -26.68 -8.77 -22.18
C HIS A 30 -25.41 -8.67 -23.06
N PRO A 31 -25.22 -9.57 -24.05
CA PRO A 31 -24.00 -9.62 -24.86
C PRO A 31 -23.78 -8.38 -25.73
N ARG A 32 -24.84 -7.59 -25.95
CA ARG A 32 -24.80 -6.34 -26.75
C ARG A 32 -24.29 -5.11 -25.98
N VAL A 33 -24.22 -5.15 -24.66
CA VAL A 33 -23.73 -4.01 -23.85
C VAL A 33 -22.23 -3.88 -24.04
N ALA A 34 -21.72 -2.75 -24.52
CA ALA A 34 -20.28 -2.59 -24.74
C ALA A 34 -19.49 -2.61 -23.42
N LEU A 35 -18.32 -3.25 -23.40
CA LEU A 35 -17.46 -3.28 -22.21
C LEU A 35 -16.91 -1.90 -21.84
N ASP A 36 -16.74 -1.02 -22.83
CA ASP A 36 -16.37 0.38 -22.62
C ASP A 36 -17.43 1.11 -21.78
N ASP A 37 -18.71 0.96 -22.11
CA ASP A 37 -19.81 1.55 -21.35
C ASP A 37 -19.92 0.97 -19.92
N VAL A 38 -19.66 -0.34 -19.78
CA VAL A 38 -19.59 -0.99 -18.46
C VAL A 38 -18.45 -0.40 -17.62
N ALA A 39 -17.25 -0.28 -18.20
CA ALA A 39 -16.10 0.33 -17.56
C ALA A 39 -16.39 1.77 -17.15
N ALA A 40 -16.93 2.60 -18.06
CA ALA A 40 -17.32 3.98 -17.80
C ALA A 40 -18.35 4.10 -16.67
N THR A 41 -19.35 3.22 -16.65
CA THR A 41 -20.40 3.19 -15.61
C THR A 41 -19.83 2.80 -14.25
N LEU A 42 -18.93 1.82 -14.21
CA LEU A 42 -18.31 1.37 -12.97
C LEU A 42 -17.30 2.40 -12.41
N SER A 43 -16.52 3.03 -13.28
CA SER A 43 -15.51 4.03 -12.89
C SER A 43 -16.12 5.36 -12.42
N ARG A 44 -17.17 5.86 -13.07
CA ARG A 44 -17.74 7.20 -12.79
C ARG A 44 -19.05 7.18 -12.00
N GLY A 45 -19.75 6.04 -12.01
CA GLY A 45 -21.13 5.96 -11.53
C GLY A 45 -21.28 5.45 -10.10
N ARG A 46 -20.19 5.10 -9.40
CA ARG A 46 -20.23 4.43 -8.10
C ARG A 46 -19.20 4.98 -7.13
N GLU A 47 -19.61 5.11 -5.87
CA GLU A 47 -18.72 5.47 -4.77
C GLU A 47 -17.75 4.30 -4.47
N PRO A 48 -16.45 4.57 -4.31
CA PRO A 48 -15.47 3.54 -3.99
C PRO A 48 -15.50 3.18 -2.48
N PHE A 49 -15.93 1.97 -2.14
CA PHE A 49 -15.86 1.42 -0.79
C PHE A 49 -14.49 0.81 -0.43
N ARG A 50 -14.36 0.31 0.82
CA ARG A 50 -13.14 -0.27 1.38
C ARG A 50 -12.62 -1.47 0.59
N TYR A 51 -13.44 -2.48 0.33
CA TYR A 51 -13.00 -3.68 -0.36
C TYR A 51 -13.08 -3.42 -1.86
N ARG A 52 -11.94 -3.45 -2.54
CA ARG A 52 -11.79 -3.02 -3.93
C ARG A 52 -11.26 -4.17 -4.77
N CYS A 53 -11.78 -4.28 -5.98
CA CYS A 53 -11.34 -5.20 -7.02
C CYS A 53 -11.38 -4.50 -8.36
N VAL A 54 -10.36 -4.72 -9.19
CA VAL A 54 -10.35 -4.25 -10.57
C VAL A 54 -10.14 -5.45 -11.49
N VAL A 55 -10.99 -5.54 -12.51
CA VAL A 55 -10.79 -6.43 -13.64
C VAL A 55 -10.20 -5.62 -14.79
N VAL A 56 -9.01 -6.01 -15.25
CA VAL A 56 -8.43 -5.47 -16.49
C VAL A 56 -9.03 -6.26 -17.65
N ALA A 57 -10.04 -5.68 -18.29
CA ALA A 57 -10.85 -6.37 -19.30
C ALA A 57 -10.21 -6.27 -20.69
N GLY A 58 -9.87 -7.42 -21.26
CA GLY A 58 -9.49 -7.56 -22.66
C GLY A 58 -10.70 -7.86 -23.54
N ASP A 59 -11.23 -9.07 -23.40
CA ASP A 59 -12.44 -9.55 -24.07
C ASP A 59 -13.53 -9.93 -23.05
N ARG A 60 -14.77 -10.17 -23.54
CA ARG A 60 -15.92 -10.45 -22.69
C ARG A 60 -15.77 -11.75 -21.91
N ASP A 61 -15.29 -12.81 -22.56
CA ASP A 61 -15.21 -14.14 -21.94
C ASP A 61 -14.17 -14.14 -20.82
N GLY A 62 -13.00 -13.54 -21.07
CA GLY A 62 -11.97 -13.29 -20.08
C GLY A 62 -12.44 -12.39 -18.94
N THR A 63 -13.28 -11.39 -19.24
CA THR A 63 -13.88 -10.52 -18.21
C THR A 63 -14.85 -11.31 -17.32
N VAL A 64 -15.73 -12.12 -17.91
CA VAL A 64 -16.68 -12.97 -17.17
C VAL A 64 -15.92 -13.99 -16.32
N ALA A 65 -14.91 -14.65 -16.88
CA ALA A 65 -14.06 -15.60 -16.14
C ALA A 65 -13.35 -14.92 -14.96
N ALA A 66 -12.81 -13.71 -15.15
CA ALA A 66 -12.18 -12.95 -14.07
C ALA A 66 -13.18 -12.54 -12.97
N LEU A 67 -14.38 -12.12 -13.35
CA LEU A 67 -15.45 -11.80 -12.39
C LEU A 67 -15.88 -13.03 -11.58
N ARG A 68 -15.93 -14.22 -12.21
CA ARG A 68 -16.23 -15.51 -11.57
C ARG A 68 -15.07 -16.09 -10.75
N GLY A 69 -13.89 -15.48 -10.82
CA GLY A 69 -12.71 -15.94 -10.09
C GLY A 69 -11.94 -17.07 -10.77
N GLU A 70 -12.26 -17.37 -12.04
CA GLU A 70 -11.54 -18.34 -12.87
C GLU A 70 -10.25 -17.76 -13.45
N ARG A 71 -10.15 -16.42 -13.50
CA ARG A 71 -8.93 -15.67 -13.86
C ARG A 71 -8.53 -14.72 -12.73
N PRO A 72 -7.23 -14.40 -12.59
CA PRO A 72 -6.76 -13.47 -11.58
C PRO A 72 -7.36 -12.07 -11.77
N THR A 73 -7.57 -11.39 -10.65
CA THR A 73 -8.07 -10.00 -10.58
C THR A 73 -7.20 -9.23 -9.59
N ILE A 74 -7.00 -7.94 -9.80
CA ILE A 74 -6.35 -7.09 -8.81
C ILE A 74 -7.34 -6.80 -7.68
N ARG A 75 -6.92 -6.97 -6.44
CA ARG A 75 -7.77 -6.76 -5.25
C ARG A 75 -6.97 -6.10 -4.14
N GLY A 76 -7.67 -5.36 -3.28
CA GLY A 76 -7.09 -4.74 -2.10
C GLY A 76 -8.17 -4.21 -1.17
N ALA A 77 -7.74 -3.79 0.01
CA ALA A 77 -8.58 -3.06 0.94
C ALA A 77 -7.99 -1.66 1.12
N ALA A 78 -8.77 -0.64 0.81
CA ALA A 78 -8.38 0.74 1.10
C ALA A 78 -8.26 0.93 2.63
N PRO A 79 -7.22 1.64 3.11
CA PRO A 79 -7.07 1.96 4.53
C PRO A 79 -8.32 2.71 5.04
N ALA A 80 -8.60 2.54 6.34
CA ALA A 80 -9.65 3.31 6.99
C ALA A 80 -9.08 4.71 7.26
N GLY A 81 -9.74 5.77 6.78
CA GLY A 81 -9.27 7.14 6.97
C GLY A 81 -9.01 7.87 5.66
N ARG A 82 -7.94 8.67 5.63
CA ARG A 82 -7.58 9.51 4.47
C ARG A 82 -6.99 8.65 3.35
N ALA A 83 -7.25 9.04 2.10
CA ALA A 83 -6.57 8.45 0.95
C ALA A 83 -5.05 8.67 1.06
N PRO A 84 -4.23 7.64 0.77
CA PRO A 84 -2.78 7.77 0.80
C PRO A 84 -2.32 8.77 -0.27
N ARG A 85 -1.24 9.49 0.03
CA ARG A 85 -0.52 10.30 -0.94
C ARG A 85 0.20 9.40 -1.93
N LEU A 86 0.03 9.65 -3.22
CA LEU A 86 0.65 8.89 -4.30
C LEU A 86 1.98 9.51 -4.71
N VAL A 87 3.06 8.73 -4.71
CA VAL A 87 4.40 9.16 -5.10
C VAL A 87 4.86 8.35 -6.30
N PHE A 88 5.33 9.00 -7.37
CA PHE A 88 6.05 8.29 -8.43
C PHE A 88 7.55 8.33 -8.16
N ARG A 89 8.19 7.16 -8.15
CA ARG A 89 9.62 7.00 -7.90
C ARG A 89 10.30 6.52 -9.17
N PHE A 90 11.20 7.30 -9.73
CA PHE A 90 11.87 6.98 -10.99
C PHE A 90 13.23 6.34 -10.73
N GLY A 91 13.40 5.09 -11.18
CA GLY A 91 14.64 4.33 -11.05
C GLY A 91 15.74 4.76 -12.02
N ASP A 92 16.94 4.24 -11.80
CA ASP A 92 18.12 4.53 -12.61
C ASP A 92 18.42 3.47 -13.69
N GLY A 93 19.11 3.90 -14.75
CA GLY A 93 19.61 3.08 -15.87
C GLY A 93 18.54 2.67 -16.89
N ALA A 94 18.94 2.08 -18.01
CA ALA A 94 18.07 1.37 -18.97
C ALA A 94 18.43 -0.12 -19.04
N ARG A 95 17.48 -0.97 -19.42
CA ARG A 95 17.74 -2.33 -19.89
C ARG A 95 17.26 -2.48 -21.33
N ASP A 96 17.91 -3.37 -22.08
CA ASP A 96 17.54 -3.69 -23.45
C ASP A 96 16.04 -4.02 -23.54
N GLY A 97 15.35 -3.40 -24.50
CA GLY A 97 13.91 -3.60 -24.72
C GLY A 97 12.97 -2.81 -23.80
N PHE A 98 13.48 -2.03 -22.84
CA PHE A 98 12.64 -1.22 -21.95
C PHE A 98 11.79 -0.20 -22.72
N GLY A 99 10.48 -0.25 -22.51
CA GLY A 99 9.49 0.63 -23.14
C GLY A 99 9.04 0.16 -24.52
N ARG A 100 9.54 -0.96 -25.04
CA ARG A 100 9.20 -1.44 -26.40
C ARG A 100 7.77 -1.97 -26.49
N ASP A 101 7.36 -2.83 -25.56
CA ASP A 101 5.99 -3.37 -25.53
C ASP A 101 4.98 -2.24 -25.28
N ALA A 102 5.32 -1.32 -24.37
CA ALA A 102 4.54 -0.12 -24.13
C ALA A 102 4.41 0.75 -25.41
N TYR A 103 5.50 1.01 -26.13
CA TYR A 103 5.48 1.76 -27.39
C TYR A 103 4.60 1.10 -28.47
N ASP A 104 4.70 -0.23 -28.62
CA ASP A 104 3.97 -0.94 -29.65
C ASP A 104 2.44 -0.93 -29.39
N ARG A 105 2.02 -0.97 -28.13
CA ARG A 105 0.60 -1.19 -27.75
C ARG A 105 -0.13 0.02 -27.21
N LEU A 106 0.57 1.02 -26.66
CA LEU A 106 -0.02 2.18 -26.00
C LEU A 106 0.18 3.45 -26.83
N ALA A 107 -0.93 4.07 -27.24
CA ALA A 107 -0.90 5.23 -28.13
C ALA A 107 -0.21 6.45 -27.50
N THR A 108 -0.42 6.69 -26.20
CA THR A 108 0.21 7.81 -25.49
C THR A 108 1.71 7.63 -25.37
N VAL A 109 2.18 6.42 -25.06
CA VAL A 109 3.62 6.11 -25.01
C VAL A 109 4.24 6.30 -26.38
N ARG A 110 3.65 5.72 -27.43
CA ARG A 110 4.12 5.88 -28.81
C ARG A 110 4.23 7.34 -29.23
N ARG A 111 3.18 8.13 -29.01
CA ARG A 111 3.15 9.55 -29.36
C ARG A 111 4.28 10.31 -28.66
N VAL A 112 4.44 10.12 -27.34
CA VAL A 112 5.50 10.81 -26.58
C VAL A 112 6.88 10.47 -27.11
N ILE A 113 7.16 9.20 -27.40
CA ILE A 113 8.45 8.77 -27.94
C ILE A 113 8.67 9.31 -29.37
N ASP A 114 7.66 9.24 -30.24
CA ASP A 114 7.74 9.76 -31.62
C ASP A 114 8.00 11.27 -31.65
N ASP A 115 7.33 12.02 -30.76
CA ASP A 115 7.52 13.48 -30.60
C ASP A 115 8.97 13.80 -30.18
N LEU A 116 9.53 13.02 -29.24
CA LEU A 116 10.91 13.18 -28.78
C LEU A 116 11.94 12.78 -29.84
N ASP A 117 11.72 11.69 -30.57
CA ASP A 117 12.58 11.28 -31.69
C ASP A 117 12.65 12.36 -32.76
N ALA A 118 11.52 12.99 -33.10
CA ALA A 118 11.46 14.09 -34.05
C ALA A 118 12.26 15.31 -33.55
N ALA A 119 12.04 15.72 -32.30
CA ALA A 119 12.73 16.87 -31.71
C ALA A 119 14.24 16.67 -31.59
N LEU A 120 14.68 15.47 -31.21
CA LEU A 120 16.11 15.13 -31.14
C LEU A 120 16.74 15.05 -32.53
N THR A 121 16.02 14.52 -33.51
CA THR A 121 16.47 14.47 -34.92
C THR A 121 16.72 15.86 -35.47
N GLU A 122 15.81 16.80 -35.20
CA GLU A 122 15.98 18.21 -35.58
C GLU A 122 17.18 18.84 -34.87
N ARG A 123 17.30 18.65 -33.55
CA ARG A 123 18.36 19.25 -32.73
C ARG A 123 19.76 18.77 -33.10
N PHE A 124 19.94 17.48 -33.38
CA PHE A 124 21.25 16.89 -33.67
C PHE A 124 21.58 16.82 -35.17
N GLY A 125 20.62 17.14 -36.05
CA GLY A 125 20.82 17.09 -37.50
C GLY A 125 21.06 15.68 -38.05
N ALA A 126 20.70 14.65 -37.30
CA ALA A 126 20.84 13.24 -37.65
C ALA A 126 19.65 12.43 -37.11
N PRO A 127 19.19 11.38 -37.81
CA PRO A 127 18.06 10.56 -37.34
C PRO A 127 18.30 9.99 -35.93
N VAL A 128 17.39 10.28 -35.01
CA VAL A 128 17.37 9.72 -33.66
C VAL A 128 16.24 8.70 -33.54
N ARG A 129 16.56 7.57 -32.90
CA ARG A 129 15.64 6.50 -32.54
C ARG A 129 15.94 6.09 -31.10
N LEU A 130 15.22 6.67 -30.14
CA LEU A 130 15.45 6.48 -28.72
C LEU A 130 15.45 5.00 -28.34
N LEU A 131 14.39 4.26 -28.70
CA LEU A 131 14.24 2.85 -28.29
C LEU A 131 15.27 1.92 -28.94
N ASP A 132 15.78 2.26 -30.12
CA ASP A 132 16.82 1.48 -30.80
C ASP A 132 18.21 1.79 -30.24
N ALA A 133 18.39 2.96 -29.62
CA ALA A 133 19.65 3.39 -29.03
C ALA A 133 20.06 2.58 -27.79
N ALA A 134 19.12 1.89 -27.15
CA ALA A 134 19.39 0.96 -26.05
C ALA A 134 19.96 -0.39 -26.53
N ALA A 135 19.71 -0.79 -27.79
CA ALA A 135 19.88 -2.18 -28.25
C ALA A 135 21.21 -2.49 -28.97
N GLY A 136 22.23 -1.63 -28.91
CA GLY A 136 23.41 -1.79 -29.77
C GLY A 136 24.71 -1.21 -29.25
N GLY A 137 25.63 -2.10 -28.85
CA GLY A 137 27.04 -1.80 -28.58
C GLY A 137 27.86 -1.52 -29.83
N THR A 138 27.53 -0.48 -30.61
CA THR A 138 28.47 0.09 -31.60
C THR A 138 29.02 1.44 -31.12
N PRO A 139 30.36 1.61 -31.09
CA PRO A 139 31.01 2.75 -30.47
C PRO A 139 31.08 3.93 -31.45
N ALA A 140 30.30 4.98 -31.17
CA ALA A 140 30.57 6.31 -31.70
C ALA A 140 30.25 7.35 -30.61
N ALA A 141 31.22 7.51 -29.70
CA ALA A 141 31.45 8.65 -28.80
C ALA A 141 30.44 8.91 -27.65
N PRO A 142 30.89 9.57 -26.55
CA PRO A 142 30.35 9.44 -25.20
C PRO A 142 29.05 10.23 -24.99
N GLY A 143 28.07 9.53 -24.44
CA GLY A 143 26.76 10.02 -24.05
C GLY A 143 25.96 8.83 -23.52
N ASP A 144 25.24 8.99 -22.42
CA ASP A 144 24.50 7.90 -21.79
C ASP A 144 23.15 7.72 -22.52
N ARG A 145 23.19 7.06 -23.67
CA ARG A 145 21.97 6.81 -24.48
C ARG A 145 20.93 5.99 -23.71
N ALA A 146 21.40 5.10 -22.82
CA ALA A 146 20.54 4.38 -21.89
C ALA A 146 19.81 5.36 -20.97
N ALA A 147 20.51 6.34 -20.38
CA ALA A 147 19.89 7.40 -19.59
C ALA A 147 18.80 8.17 -20.38
N ALA A 148 19.04 8.53 -21.64
CA ALA A 148 18.04 9.20 -22.46
C ALA A 148 16.76 8.37 -22.63
N VAL A 149 16.90 7.06 -22.85
CA VAL A 149 15.78 6.12 -22.94
C VAL A 149 15.03 6.03 -21.61
N THR A 150 15.74 5.96 -20.48
CA THR A 150 15.11 5.93 -19.15
C THR A 150 14.25 7.15 -18.88
N VAL A 151 14.75 8.35 -19.24
CA VAL A 151 14.01 9.60 -19.07
C VAL A 151 12.77 9.61 -19.97
N ALA A 152 12.96 9.31 -21.26
CA ALA A 152 11.88 9.33 -22.24
C ALA A 152 10.77 8.32 -21.91
N VAL A 153 11.14 7.07 -21.62
CA VAL A 153 10.19 6.00 -21.30
C VAL A 153 9.54 6.24 -19.93
N GLY A 154 10.30 6.67 -18.92
CA GLY A 154 9.76 7.01 -17.60
C GLY A 154 8.70 8.13 -17.69
N TYR A 155 8.98 9.18 -18.46
CA TYR A 155 8.01 10.24 -18.72
C TYR A 155 6.79 9.74 -19.49
N ALA A 156 6.99 8.95 -20.55
CA ALA A 156 5.91 8.38 -21.35
C ALA A 156 4.98 7.47 -20.53
N ILE A 157 5.54 6.68 -19.61
CA ILE A 157 4.77 5.85 -18.66
C ILE A 157 3.98 6.73 -17.68
N ALA A 158 4.57 7.79 -17.14
CA ALA A 158 3.87 8.72 -16.26
C ALA A 158 2.70 9.41 -16.97
N GLU A 159 2.87 9.79 -18.24
CA GLU A 159 1.79 10.33 -19.08
C GLU A 159 0.70 9.29 -19.35
N GLN A 160 1.06 8.03 -19.54
CA GLN A 160 0.07 6.96 -19.68
C GLN A 160 -0.73 6.74 -18.39
N LEU A 161 -0.08 6.75 -17.24
CA LEU A 161 -0.74 6.65 -15.93
C LEU A 161 -1.71 7.83 -15.73
N ARG A 162 -1.29 9.04 -16.08
CA ARG A 162 -2.11 10.25 -16.06
C ARG A 162 -3.34 10.14 -16.95
N GLU A 163 -3.20 9.57 -18.17
CA GLU A 163 -4.34 9.31 -19.06
C GLU A 163 -5.35 8.33 -18.45
N TRP A 164 -4.89 7.35 -17.67
CA TRP A 164 -5.75 6.44 -16.91
C TRP A 164 -6.29 7.05 -15.61
N GLY A 165 -5.98 8.31 -15.31
CA GLY A 165 -6.43 9.03 -14.11
C GLY A 165 -5.53 8.86 -12.89
N VAL A 166 -4.40 8.15 -13.02
CA VAL A 166 -3.42 7.96 -11.95
C VAL A 166 -2.42 9.11 -11.99
N THR A 167 -2.59 10.09 -11.10
CA THR A 167 -1.68 11.24 -10.95
C THR A 167 -1.00 11.23 -9.60
N ALA A 168 0.34 11.34 -9.59
CA ALA A 168 1.09 11.45 -8.35
C ALA A 168 0.94 12.83 -7.70
N ASP A 169 0.94 12.86 -6.37
CA ASP A 169 1.07 14.08 -5.57
C ASP A 169 2.49 14.65 -5.61
N THR A 170 3.49 13.79 -5.78
CA THR A 170 4.90 14.18 -5.91
C THR A 170 5.68 13.12 -6.68
N CYS A 171 6.80 13.52 -7.27
CA CYS A 171 7.70 12.64 -7.98
C CYS A 171 9.11 12.74 -7.39
N THR A 172 9.77 11.60 -7.23
CA THR A 172 11.18 11.50 -6.82
C THR A 172 11.93 10.62 -7.80
N GLY A 173 13.24 10.74 -7.88
CA GLY A 173 14.04 9.84 -8.71
C GLY A 173 15.46 9.65 -8.22
N ALA A 174 16.04 8.52 -8.59
CA ALA A 174 17.43 8.17 -8.34
C ALA A 174 18.23 8.22 -9.66
N GLY A 175 19.49 8.69 -9.59
CA GLY A 175 20.37 8.75 -10.75
C GLY A 175 19.73 9.52 -11.93
N VAL A 176 19.63 8.87 -13.09
CA VAL A 176 18.98 9.47 -14.26
C VAL A 176 17.48 9.71 -14.06
N GLY A 177 16.79 8.87 -13.28
CA GLY A 177 15.36 8.98 -13.01
C GLY A 177 14.98 10.32 -12.36
N ALA A 178 15.91 10.97 -11.67
CA ALA A 178 15.70 12.29 -11.09
C ALA A 178 15.38 13.37 -12.15
N ARG A 179 15.89 13.21 -13.38
CA ARG A 179 15.52 14.09 -14.51
C ARG A 179 14.04 13.96 -14.85
N THR A 180 13.49 12.75 -14.86
CA THR A 180 12.06 12.51 -15.09
C THR A 180 11.20 13.13 -14.00
N ALA A 181 11.62 13.00 -12.73
CA ALA A 181 10.95 13.64 -11.62
C ALA A 181 10.94 15.17 -11.75
N ALA A 182 12.07 15.78 -12.12
CA ALA A 182 12.17 17.22 -12.37
C ALA A 182 11.28 17.69 -13.53
N VAL A 183 11.17 16.89 -14.60
CA VAL A 183 10.25 17.17 -15.72
C VAL A 183 8.80 17.18 -15.25
N LEU A 184 8.39 16.17 -14.49
CA LEU A 184 7.01 16.06 -13.99
C LEU A 184 6.68 17.11 -12.93
N ALA A 185 7.70 17.59 -12.20
CA ALA A 185 7.58 18.75 -11.31
C ALA A 185 7.50 20.10 -12.06
N GLY A 186 7.72 20.11 -13.38
CA GLY A 186 7.72 21.33 -14.20
C GLY A 186 9.00 22.16 -14.11
N GLU A 187 10.06 21.61 -13.53
CA GLU A 187 11.36 22.28 -13.36
C GLU A 187 12.23 22.20 -14.62
N LEU A 188 12.01 21.18 -15.45
CA LEU A 188 12.76 20.92 -16.67
C LEU A 188 11.82 20.54 -17.82
N ASP A 189 12.07 21.07 -19.01
CA ASP A 189 11.37 20.62 -20.22
C ASP A 189 11.82 19.21 -20.63
N ILE A 190 10.87 18.36 -21.04
CA ILE A 190 11.16 16.95 -21.40
C ILE A 190 12.15 16.83 -22.55
N THR A 191 12.01 17.66 -23.59
CA THR A 191 12.88 17.61 -24.77
C THR A 191 14.31 17.96 -24.37
N THR A 192 14.46 18.97 -23.51
CA THR A 192 15.74 19.38 -22.93
C THR A 192 16.32 18.28 -22.04
N ALA A 193 15.52 17.69 -21.16
CA ALA A 193 15.94 16.62 -20.25
C ALA A 193 16.52 15.42 -21.01
N VAL A 194 15.81 14.97 -22.05
CA VAL A 194 16.23 13.84 -22.89
C VAL A 194 17.45 14.20 -23.74
N ALA A 195 17.51 15.41 -24.31
CA ALA A 195 18.66 15.86 -25.09
C ALA A 195 19.94 15.96 -24.25
N GLN A 196 19.84 16.45 -23.02
CA GLN A 196 20.96 16.52 -22.08
C GLN A 196 21.43 15.12 -21.66
N ALA A 197 20.48 14.21 -21.36
CA ALA A 197 20.81 12.82 -21.07
C ALA A 197 21.50 12.14 -22.27
N TRP A 198 20.98 12.37 -23.47
CA TRP A 198 21.54 11.88 -24.73
C TRP A 198 22.97 12.36 -24.97
N ALA A 199 23.26 13.62 -24.64
CA ALA A 199 24.58 14.22 -24.72
C ALA A 199 25.53 13.83 -23.56
N GLY A 200 25.05 13.10 -22.55
CA GLY A 200 25.82 12.73 -21.36
C GLY A 200 26.11 13.91 -20.42
N GLU A 201 25.30 14.96 -20.47
CA GLU A 201 25.46 16.11 -19.57
C GLU A 201 25.10 15.71 -18.13
N PRO A 202 25.78 16.26 -17.10
CA PRO A 202 25.40 16.03 -15.71
C PRO A 202 24.07 16.75 -15.38
N HIS A 203 23.33 16.20 -14.42
CA HIS A 203 22.15 16.86 -13.85
C HIS A 203 22.25 16.84 -12.32
N SER A 204 22.10 18.01 -11.70
CA SER A 204 21.85 18.11 -10.26
C SER A 204 20.35 18.24 -10.04
N PRO A 205 19.70 17.26 -9.40
CA PRO A 205 18.29 17.37 -9.06
C PRO A 205 18.06 18.43 -7.99
N ALA A 206 16.88 19.05 -8.01
CA ALA A 206 16.45 19.92 -6.92
C ALA A 206 16.27 19.11 -5.63
N PRO A 207 16.36 19.74 -4.43
CA PRO A 207 16.24 19.04 -3.16
C PRO A 207 14.94 18.25 -2.98
N GLY A 208 13.85 18.65 -3.65
CA GLY A 208 12.53 17.99 -3.56
C GLY A 208 12.33 16.79 -4.50
N THR A 209 13.14 16.66 -5.56
CA THR A 209 13.02 15.61 -6.58
C THR A 209 14.07 14.50 -6.42
N ALA A 210 15.12 14.76 -5.64
CA ALA A 210 16.15 13.79 -5.31
C ALA A 210 15.64 12.80 -4.26
N GLU A 211 15.91 11.51 -4.45
CA GLU A 211 15.66 10.55 -3.37
C GLU A 211 16.69 10.67 -2.23
N PRO A 212 16.25 10.48 -0.98
CA PRO A 212 17.18 10.37 0.14
C PRO A 212 18.10 9.17 -0.05
N SER A 213 19.40 9.37 0.20
CA SER A 213 20.38 8.30 0.08
C SER A 213 20.11 7.19 1.12
N PRO A 214 20.08 5.90 0.74
CA PRO A 214 19.70 4.79 1.63
C PRO A 214 20.69 4.52 2.77
N SER A 215 21.83 5.21 2.81
CA SER A 215 22.91 5.04 3.80
C SER A 215 23.06 6.24 4.75
N GLY A 216 22.15 7.21 4.68
CA GLY A 216 22.19 8.40 5.53
C GLY A 216 21.53 8.20 6.90
N PRO A 217 21.96 8.94 7.94
CA PRO A 217 21.33 8.91 9.27
C PRO A 217 19.86 9.42 9.25
N ASP A 218 19.43 10.06 8.17
CA ASP A 218 18.08 10.61 7.96
C ASP A 218 17.15 9.66 7.15
N THR A 219 17.32 8.34 7.26
CA THR A 219 16.36 7.38 6.68
C THR A 219 15.07 7.42 7.50
N GLN A 220 14.28 8.46 7.30
CA GLN A 220 13.00 8.64 7.96
C GLN A 220 12.07 7.53 7.47
N PRO A 221 11.44 6.73 8.35
CA PRO A 221 10.49 5.72 7.94
C PRO A 221 9.40 6.39 7.09
N ALA A 222 9.02 5.75 5.98
CA ALA A 222 7.93 6.26 5.14
C ALA A 222 6.72 6.55 6.02
N ALA A 223 6.20 7.78 5.93
CA ALA A 223 5.01 8.16 6.66
C ALA A 223 3.88 7.15 6.34
N PRO A 224 3.05 6.75 7.33
CA PRO A 224 2.05 5.69 7.20
C PRO A 224 0.94 5.94 6.15
N ASP A 225 0.98 7.07 5.45
CA ASP A 225 -0.01 7.51 4.46
C ASP A 225 0.59 7.70 3.05
N VAL A 226 1.71 7.03 2.72
CA VAL A 226 2.37 7.15 1.41
C VAL A 226 2.29 5.85 0.62
N LEU A 227 1.72 5.94 -0.58
CA LEU A 227 1.68 4.90 -1.59
C LEU A 227 2.67 5.27 -2.70
N SER A 228 3.65 4.41 -2.99
CA SER A 228 4.67 4.69 -4.00
C SER A 228 4.50 3.81 -5.23
N VAL A 229 4.62 4.38 -6.43
CA VAL A 229 4.72 3.65 -7.70
C VAL A 229 6.14 3.78 -8.22
N GLU A 230 6.88 2.69 -8.22
CA GLU A 230 8.25 2.67 -8.77
C GLU A 230 8.18 2.48 -10.28
N ILE A 231 8.83 3.36 -11.05
CA ILE A 231 8.86 3.37 -12.52
C ILE A 231 10.32 3.33 -12.95
N GLY A 232 10.75 2.21 -13.53
CA GLY A 232 12.10 2.12 -14.07
C GLY A 232 12.58 0.69 -14.26
N PRO A 233 13.65 0.49 -15.03
CA PRO A 233 14.06 -0.83 -15.51
C PRO A 233 14.83 -1.66 -14.48
N ARG A 234 15.02 -1.16 -13.26
CA ARG A 234 15.52 -1.92 -12.11
C ARG A 234 14.73 -1.51 -10.87
N PRO A 235 14.14 -2.47 -10.13
CA PRO A 235 13.64 -2.19 -8.79
C PRO A 235 14.87 -1.97 -7.91
N GLY A 236 15.11 -0.73 -7.51
CA GLY A 236 16.35 -0.33 -6.83
C GLY A 236 16.12 0.33 -5.49
N LEU A 237 14.88 0.52 -5.09
CA LEU A 237 14.52 1.47 -4.05
C LEU A 237 14.16 0.75 -2.73
N SER A 238 14.50 1.38 -1.61
CA SER A 238 14.25 0.85 -0.26
C SER A 238 12.75 0.54 -0.06
N PRO A 239 12.37 -0.54 0.66
CA PRO A 239 10.98 -0.97 0.88
C PRO A 239 10.13 -0.03 1.78
N ALA A 240 10.40 1.27 1.79
CA ALA A 240 9.70 2.22 2.65
C ALA A 240 8.28 2.51 2.11
N GLY A 241 7.24 2.04 2.83
CA GLY A 241 5.82 2.28 2.54
C GLY A 241 5.13 1.15 1.74
N ASP A 242 3.85 1.33 1.40
CA ASP A 242 3.17 0.45 0.43
C ASP A 242 3.71 0.77 -0.97
N ILE A 243 4.63 -0.04 -1.47
CA ILE A 243 5.23 0.14 -2.80
C ILE A 243 4.47 -0.74 -3.82
N VAL A 244 4.14 -0.16 -4.96
CA VAL A 244 3.57 -0.83 -6.13
C VAL A 244 4.58 -0.68 -7.26
N VAL A 245 5.18 -1.78 -7.72
CA VAL A 245 6.20 -1.70 -8.78
C VAL A 245 5.53 -1.64 -10.16
N ALA A 246 5.80 -0.56 -10.89
CA ALA A 246 5.51 -0.43 -12.31
C ALA A 246 6.78 -0.68 -13.14
N VAL A 247 6.75 -1.81 -13.85
CA VAL A 247 7.66 -2.23 -14.93
C VAL A 247 9.03 -2.74 -14.47
N LEU A 248 9.07 -4.03 -14.16
CA LEU A 248 10.28 -4.84 -14.20
C LEU A 248 10.52 -5.25 -15.66
N PRO A 249 11.76 -5.30 -16.16
CA PRO A 249 12.05 -5.76 -17.52
C PRO A 249 11.53 -7.20 -17.72
N GLY A 250 10.65 -7.43 -18.71
CA GLY A 250 9.94 -8.70 -18.95
C GLY A 250 8.82 -8.60 -20.02
N GLU A 251 8.14 -9.72 -20.32
CA GLU A 251 7.37 -9.97 -21.57
C GLU A 251 6.03 -9.20 -21.77
N ASP A 252 5.44 -8.55 -20.75
CA ASP A 252 4.19 -7.77 -20.90
C ASP A 252 4.19 -6.50 -20.00
N GLU A 253 4.91 -5.47 -20.46
CA GLU A 253 5.02 -4.16 -19.79
C GLU A 253 3.65 -3.51 -19.60
N VAL A 254 2.79 -3.68 -20.60
CA VAL A 254 1.44 -3.11 -20.60
C VAL A 254 0.55 -3.73 -19.52
N ALA A 255 0.58 -5.05 -19.37
CA ALA A 255 -0.16 -5.73 -18.31
C ALA A 255 0.37 -5.35 -16.91
N ALA A 256 1.70 -5.22 -16.77
CA ALA A 256 2.31 -4.76 -15.53
C ALA A 256 1.87 -3.33 -15.16
N LEU A 257 1.84 -2.43 -16.14
CA LEU A 257 1.40 -1.06 -15.95
C LEU A 257 -0.10 -0.97 -15.60
N ALA A 258 -0.94 -1.75 -16.29
CA ALA A 258 -2.37 -1.82 -15.98
C ALA A 258 -2.62 -2.40 -14.59
N ALA A 259 -1.85 -3.41 -14.17
CA ALA A 259 -1.91 -3.97 -12.83
C ALA A 259 -1.50 -2.93 -11.78
N ALA A 260 -0.45 -2.13 -12.02
CA ALA A 260 -0.03 -1.07 -11.11
C ALA A 260 -1.12 0.00 -10.94
N ALA A 261 -1.74 0.47 -12.02
CA ALA A 261 -2.86 1.42 -11.97
C ALA A 261 -4.05 0.86 -11.17
N ALA A 262 -4.38 -0.42 -11.39
CA ALA A 262 -5.43 -1.12 -10.67
C ALA A 262 -5.11 -1.30 -9.17
N GLU A 263 -3.85 -1.58 -8.82
CA GLU A 263 -3.40 -1.72 -7.44
C GLU A 263 -3.48 -0.40 -6.69
N VAL A 264 -3.04 0.70 -7.32
CA VAL A 264 -3.12 2.04 -6.74
C VAL A 264 -4.56 2.37 -6.34
N TRP A 265 -5.52 2.08 -7.21
CA TRP A 265 -6.94 2.23 -6.89
C TRP A 265 -7.39 1.29 -5.77
N CYS A 266 -7.00 0.01 -5.81
CA CYS A 266 -7.36 -0.97 -4.79
C CYS A 266 -6.82 -0.63 -3.40
N LEU A 267 -5.69 0.08 -3.33
CA LEU A 267 -5.03 0.51 -2.08
C LEU A 267 -5.55 1.83 -1.52
N GLY A 268 -6.59 2.39 -2.12
CA GLY A 268 -7.30 3.52 -1.54
C GLY A 268 -6.91 4.89 -2.09
N ALA A 269 -5.98 4.96 -3.07
CA ALA A 269 -5.68 6.23 -3.73
C ALA A 269 -6.95 6.83 -4.34
N ASP A 270 -7.04 8.16 -4.29
CA ASP A 270 -8.16 8.91 -4.86
C ASP A 270 -7.97 9.07 -6.38
N VAL A 271 -8.20 7.97 -7.08
CA VAL A 271 -8.02 7.86 -8.53
C VAL A 271 -9.34 7.46 -9.17
N VAL A 272 -9.72 8.14 -10.24
CA VAL A 272 -10.82 7.71 -11.11
C VAL A 272 -10.20 7.04 -12.34
N LEU A 273 -10.22 5.71 -12.37
CA LEU A 273 -9.71 4.95 -13.50
C LEU A 273 -10.49 5.31 -14.77
N SER A 274 -9.84 6.06 -15.66
CA SER A 274 -10.48 6.64 -16.84
C SER A 274 -10.98 5.55 -17.77
N ALA A 275 -12.23 5.67 -18.18
CA ALA A 275 -12.85 4.81 -19.18
C ALA A 275 -13.74 5.68 -20.09
N PRO A 276 -13.52 5.66 -21.42
CA PRO A 276 -14.47 6.22 -22.38
C PRO A 276 -15.72 5.33 -22.46
N GLY A 277 -16.87 5.90 -22.78
CA GLY A 277 -18.12 5.16 -22.93
C GLY A 277 -19.31 5.86 -22.30
N ASP A 278 -20.50 5.42 -22.69
CA ASP A 278 -21.77 5.92 -22.18
C ASP A 278 -22.19 5.20 -20.90
N ARG A 279 -23.08 5.83 -20.12
CA ARG A 279 -23.64 5.18 -18.93
C ARG A 279 -24.67 4.13 -19.34
N VAL A 280 -24.51 2.93 -18.82
CA VAL A 280 -25.45 1.82 -19.00
C VAL A 280 -26.04 1.36 -17.67
N HIS A 281 -27.18 0.68 -17.73
CA HIS A 281 -27.78 0.09 -16.55
C HIS A 281 -26.99 -1.15 -16.12
N LEU A 282 -26.42 -1.11 -14.91
CA LEU A 282 -25.75 -2.24 -14.28
C LEU A 282 -26.46 -2.65 -12.98
N PRO A 283 -26.41 -3.93 -12.58
CA PRO A 283 -26.93 -4.40 -11.30
C PRO A 283 -26.47 -3.54 -10.11
N GLY A 284 -27.42 -3.15 -9.25
CA GLY A 284 -27.11 -2.44 -8.01
C GLY A 284 -26.35 -3.29 -6.98
N TYR A 285 -25.97 -2.68 -5.86
CA TYR A 285 -25.32 -3.41 -4.76
C TYR A 285 -26.22 -4.53 -4.21
N PRO A 286 -25.66 -5.70 -3.86
CA PRO A 286 -26.40 -6.72 -3.11
C PRO A 286 -26.88 -6.15 -1.75
N PHE A 287 -28.09 -6.53 -1.32
CA PHE A 287 -28.56 -6.22 0.02
C PHE A 287 -27.82 -7.11 1.04
N GLU A 288 -27.31 -6.52 2.11
CA GLU A 288 -26.50 -7.22 3.12
C GLU A 288 -27.35 -7.52 4.36
N ARG A 289 -27.36 -8.79 4.80
CA ARG A 289 -27.85 -9.20 6.13
C ARG A 289 -26.64 -9.48 7.01
N ALA A 290 -26.69 -9.06 8.28
CA ALA A 290 -25.58 -9.12 9.24
C ALA A 290 -25.01 -10.53 9.55
N ALA A 291 -25.51 -11.60 8.93
CA ALA A 291 -25.21 -12.99 9.28
C ALA A 291 -24.48 -13.78 8.18
N ASP A 292 -24.10 -13.16 7.06
CA ASP A 292 -23.46 -13.88 5.96
C ASP A 292 -21.95 -14.04 6.22
N ALA A 293 -21.60 -15.09 6.98
CA ALA A 293 -20.23 -15.54 7.13
C ALA A 293 -19.70 -16.09 5.80
N ASP A 294 -18.52 -15.61 5.42
CA ASP A 294 -17.86 -15.86 4.14
C ASP A 294 -17.26 -17.28 4.09
N PRO A 295 -17.61 -18.15 3.13
CA PRO A 295 -16.91 -19.40 2.90
C PRO A 295 -15.63 -19.13 2.11
N ARG A 296 -14.65 -18.43 2.70
CA ARG A 296 -13.32 -18.27 2.07
C ARG A 296 -12.58 -19.61 2.11
N PRO A 297 -11.74 -19.94 1.11
CA PRO A 297 -10.71 -20.95 1.30
C PRO A 297 -9.85 -20.58 2.52
N ALA A 298 -9.42 -21.58 3.29
CA ALA A 298 -8.57 -21.35 4.45
C ALA A 298 -7.37 -20.49 4.03
N ALA A 299 -7.25 -19.34 4.67
CA ALA A 299 -6.29 -18.29 4.34
C ALA A 299 -4.84 -18.84 4.22
N ALA A 300 -4.51 -19.78 5.10
CA ALA A 300 -3.28 -20.58 5.07
C ALA A 300 -3.01 -21.27 3.72
N GLN A 301 -4.04 -21.88 3.13
CA GLN A 301 -3.93 -22.64 1.88
C GLN A 301 -3.69 -21.70 0.69
N ALA A 302 -4.34 -20.54 0.68
CA ALA A 302 -4.18 -19.54 -0.37
C ALA A 302 -2.75 -18.96 -0.38
N VAL A 303 -2.22 -18.63 0.80
CA VAL A 303 -0.85 -18.14 0.97
C VAL A 303 0.16 -19.22 0.58
N THR A 304 -0.03 -20.46 1.05
CA THR A 304 0.87 -21.59 0.74
C THR A 304 0.93 -21.88 -0.76
N ASN A 305 -0.22 -21.82 -1.45
CA ASN A 305 -0.27 -22.06 -2.89
C ASN A 305 0.37 -20.92 -3.70
N ALA A 306 0.16 -19.66 -3.29
CA ALA A 306 0.82 -18.51 -3.89
C ALA A 306 2.34 -18.56 -3.70
N TRP A 307 2.79 -18.94 -2.51
CA TRP A 307 4.21 -19.12 -2.22
C TRP A 307 4.86 -20.14 -3.15
N ARG A 308 4.26 -21.33 -3.26
CA ARG A 308 4.77 -22.40 -4.12
C ARG A 308 4.81 -22.03 -5.59
N GLU A 309 3.85 -21.22 -6.05
CA GLU A 309 3.83 -20.72 -7.43
C GLU A 309 4.99 -19.77 -7.72
N VAL A 310 5.27 -18.82 -6.81
CA VAL A 310 6.26 -17.77 -7.05
C VAL A 310 7.69 -18.24 -6.77
N PHE A 311 7.89 -19.02 -5.72
CA PHE A 311 9.23 -19.40 -5.26
C PHE A 311 9.56 -20.88 -5.46
N GLY A 312 8.58 -21.75 -5.72
CA GLY A 312 8.80 -23.19 -5.82
C GLY A 312 9.37 -23.77 -4.52
N THR A 313 10.63 -24.24 -4.58
CA THR A 313 11.43 -24.71 -3.43
C THR A 313 12.58 -23.75 -3.05
N SER A 314 12.67 -22.59 -3.70
CA SER A 314 13.74 -21.62 -3.49
C SER A 314 13.38 -20.65 -2.36
N THR A 315 14.40 -20.17 -1.66
CA THR A 315 14.27 -19.11 -0.65
C THR A 315 14.00 -17.75 -1.32
N PRO A 316 13.12 -16.90 -0.78
CA PRO A 316 13.00 -15.52 -1.19
C PRO A 316 14.31 -14.78 -0.92
N GLY A 317 14.84 -14.10 -1.93
CA GLY A 317 15.73 -12.98 -1.67
C GLY A 317 14.94 -11.77 -1.19
N THR A 318 15.62 -10.74 -0.69
CA THR A 318 15.05 -9.41 -0.39
C THR A 318 14.71 -8.60 -1.65
N GLU A 319 14.66 -9.24 -2.82
CA GLU A 319 14.33 -8.61 -4.09
C GLU A 319 12.84 -8.25 -4.14
N LEU A 320 12.54 -6.99 -4.46
CA LEU A 320 11.18 -6.47 -4.51
C LEU A 320 10.28 -7.15 -5.56
N GLY A 321 10.84 -7.55 -6.70
CA GLY A 321 10.07 -8.13 -7.81
C GLY A 321 9.34 -9.43 -7.45
N PRO A 322 10.03 -10.44 -6.89
CA PRO A 322 9.39 -11.64 -6.38
C PRO A 322 8.35 -11.38 -5.27
N LEU A 323 8.61 -10.44 -4.36
CA LEU A 323 7.66 -10.07 -3.29
C LEU A 323 6.37 -9.44 -3.82
N VAL A 324 6.46 -8.58 -4.85
CA VAL A 324 5.29 -8.03 -5.57
C VAL A 324 4.50 -9.15 -6.23
N THR A 325 5.18 -10.10 -6.86
CA THR A 325 4.55 -11.24 -7.52
C THR A 325 3.81 -12.13 -6.50
N LEU A 326 4.44 -12.41 -5.35
CA LEU A 326 3.83 -13.13 -4.23
C LEU A 326 2.58 -12.40 -3.72
N ARG A 327 2.68 -11.09 -3.48
CA ARG A 327 1.57 -10.27 -3.01
C ARG A 327 0.37 -10.35 -3.95
N ARG A 328 0.60 -10.22 -5.26
CA ARG A 328 -0.44 -10.39 -6.30
C ARG A 328 -1.05 -11.79 -6.27
N ALA A 329 -0.23 -12.82 -6.15
CA ALA A 329 -0.66 -14.21 -6.11
C ALA A 329 -1.52 -14.52 -4.86
N ILE A 330 -1.23 -13.91 -3.71
CA ILE A 330 -2.03 -13.98 -2.49
C ILE A 330 -3.36 -13.23 -2.68
N ALA A 331 -3.30 -11.99 -3.16
CA ALA A 331 -4.48 -11.14 -3.37
C ALA A 331 -5.49 -11.79 -4.34
N ALA A 332 -5.00 -12.42 -5.41
CA ALA A 332 -5.83 -13.10 -6.40
C ALA A 332 -6.64 -14.26 -5.78
N ARG A 333 -6.02 -15.02 -4.87
CA ARG A 333 -6.60 -16.23 -4.27
C ARG A 333 -7.49 -15.94 -3.06
N TRP A 334 -7.10 -14.96 -2.25
CA TRP A 334 -7.71 -14.73 -0.94
C TRP A 334 -8.44 -13.38 -0.83
N GLY A 335 -8.23 -12.47 -1.78
CA GLY A 335 -8.91 -11.17 -1.82
C GLY A 335 -8.28 -10.07 -0.96
N TYR A 336 -7.29 -10.43 -0.17
CA TYR A 336 -6.44 -9.54 0.63
C TYR A 336 -5.00 -10.03 0.49
N ALA A 337 -4.04 -9.11 0.49
CA ALA A 337 -2.62 -9.46 0.54
C ALA A 337 -1.88 -8.50 1.47
N PRO A 338 -0.95 -9.01 2.29
CA PRO A 338 -0.11 -8.19 3.15
C PRO A 338 0.73 -7.18 2.36
N THR A 339 1.14 -6.12 3.06
CA THR A 339 1.96 -5.04 2.49
C THR A 339 3.36 -5.56 2.12
N LEU A 340 4.06 -4.90 1.19
CA LEU A 340 5.43 -5.30 0.85
C LEU A 340 6.40 -5.23 2.04
N PRO A 341 6.35 -4.21 2.92
CA PRO A 341 7.17 -4.19 4.14
C PRO A 341 6.91 -5.40 5.04
N GLN A 342 5.65 -5.82 5.21
CA GLN A 342 5.31 -7.04 5.97
C GLN A 342 5.88 -8.30 5.32
N LEU A 343 5.90 -8.36 3.98
CA LEU A 343 6.49 -9.47 3.23
C LEU A 343 8.03 -9.45 3.28
N ALA A 344 8.65 -8.27 3.31
CA ALA A 344 10.10 -8.08 3.31
C ALA A 344 10.73 -8.24 4.70
N ALA A 345 10.00 -7.92 5.78
CA ALA A 345 10.47 -8.00 7.16
C ALA A 345 10.52 -9.43 7.73
N ALA A 346 9.92 -10.39 7.04
CA ALA A 346 9.80 -11.75 7.54
C ALA A 346 11.10 -12.55 7.24
N PRO A 347 11.77 -13.11 8.27
CA PRO A 347 13.17 -13.53 8.19
C PRO A 347 13.42 -14.89 7.51
N ASP A 348 12.40 -15.75 7.36
CA ASP A 348 12.50 -17.04 6.66
C ASP A 348 11.14 -17.55 6.13
N ASP A 349 11.17 -18.50 5.18
CA ASP A 349 9.99 -19.06 4.48
C ASP A 349 8.86 -19.53 5.42
N ARG A 350 9.22 -20.07 6.58
CA ARG A 350 8.26 -20.66 7.53
C ARG A 350 7.61 -19.62 8.43
N GLN A 351 8.37 -18.62 8.88
CA GLN A 351 7.82 -17.52 9.66
C GLN A 351 6.99 -16.59 8.78
N VAL A 352 7.39 -16.35 7.52
CA VAL A 352 6.54 -15.62 6.55
C VAL A 352 5.21 -16.36 6.37
N LEU A 353 5.23 -17.67 6.10
CA LEU A 353 3.99 -18.45 5.98
C LEU A 353 3.17 -18.47 7.27
N ALA A 354 3.81 -18.50 8.45
CA ALA A 354 3.14 -18.47 9.75
C ALA A 354 2.49 -17.12 10.04
N ASP A 355 3.23 -16.01 9.90
CA ASP A 355 2.77 -14.64 10.11
C ASP A 355 1.69 -14.27 9.08
N LEU A 356 1.89 -14.63 7.81
CA LEU A 356 0.88 -14.45 6.76
C LEU A 356 -0.37 -15.29 7.04
N THR A 357 -0.24 -16.51 7.56
CA THR A 357 -1.39 -17.34 7.94
C THR A 357 -2.09 -16.77 9.18
N GLU A 358 -1.35 -16.21 10.13
CA GLU A 358 -1.88 -15.58 11.34
C GLU A 358 -2.65 -14.30 11.02
N ILE A 359 -2.07 -13.39 10.23
CA ILE A 359 -2.76 -12.21 9.66
C ILE A 359 -4.03 -12.65 8.91
N ALA A 360 -3.94 -13.77 8.19
CA ALA A 360 -5.00 -14.23 7.32
C ALA A 360 -6.15 -14.98 8.02
N THR A 361 -5.85 -15.65 9.12
CA THR A 361 -6.84 -16.28 10.00
C THR A 361 -7.48 -15.27 10.95
N ALA A 362 -6.72 -14.28 11.42
CA ALA A 362 -7.17 -13.15 12.20
C ALA A 362 -8.29 -12.34 11.51
N GLU A 363 -8.15 -12.02 10.22
CA GLU A 363 -9.18 -11.29 9.47
C GLU A 363 -10.38 -12.14 9.06
N SER A 364 -10.20 -13.46 8.91
CA SER A 364 -11.30 -14.39 8.62
C SER A 364 -12.21 -14.63 9.84
N GLY A 365 -11.71 -14.40 11.06
CA GLY A 365 -12.45 -14.51 12.32
C GLY A 365 -13.10 -13.21 12.82
N SER A 366 -12.86 -12.07 12.15
CA SER A 366 -13.22 -10.72 12.65
C SER A 366 -14.74 -10.44 12.70
N THR A 367 -15.58 -11.27 12.08
CA THR A 367 -17.05 -11.12 12.17
C THR A 367 -17.61 -11.49 13.54
N ARG A 368 -16.81 -12.04 14.47
CA ARG A 368 -17.30 -12.58 15.76
C ARG A 368 -17.04 -11.75 17.01
N ARG A 369 -16.35 -10.59 16.98
CA ARG A 369 -16.01 -9.84 18.21
C ARG A 369 -16.19 -8.32 18.13
N GLU A 370 -17.08 -7.83 17.26
CA GLU A 370 -17.55 -6.45 17.33
C GLU A 370 -18.83 -6.40 18.19
N ARG A 371 -18.91 -5.44 19.12
CA ARG A 371 -20.13 -5.18 19.90
C ARG A 371 -20.51 -3.71 19.86
N PRO A 372 -21.79 -3.36 20.03
CA PRO A 372 -22.18 -1.97 20.27
C PRO A 372 -21.42 -1.41 21.49
N LEU A 373 -21.04 -0.14 21.41
CA LEU A 373 -20.52 0.57 22.58
C LEU A 373 -21.58 0.58 23.69
N THR A 374 -21.14 0.40 24.93
CA THR A 374 -21.97 0.65 26.11
C THR A 374 -22.32 2.13 26.22
N ALA A 375 -23.36 2.48 26.98
CA ALA A 375 -23.73 3.88 27.21
C ALA A 375 -22.62 4.72 27.88
N ARG A 376 -21.64 4.07 28.52
CA ARG A 376 -20.46 4.72 29.11
C ARG A 376 -19.39 4.97 28.04
N GLU A 377 -19.04 3.96 27.26
CA GLU A 377 -18.08 4.11 26.15
C GLU A 377 -18.58 5.09 25.09
N GLN A 378 -19.88 5.09 24.77
CA GLN A 378 -20.48 6.07 23.85
C GLN A 378 -20.28 7.50 24.35
N ARG A 379 -20.39 7.74 25.66
CA ARG A 379 -20.16 9.06 26.25
C ARG A 379 -18.70 9.48 26.20
N LEU A 380 -17.78 8.55 26.51
CA LEU A 380 -16.34 8.79 26.43
C LEU A 380 -15.93 9.14 24.99
N VAL A 381 -16.29 8.28 24.02
CA VAL A 381 -15.97 8.49 22.60
C VAL A 381 -16.60 9.76 22.05
N PHE A 382 -17.85 10.07 22.39
CA PHE A 382 -18.50 11.31 21.96
C PHE A 382 -17.77 12.54 22.52
N HIS A 383 -17.39 12.49 23.80
CA HIS A 383 -16.69 13.59 24.45
C HIS A 383 -15.31 13.84 23.83
N ASP A 384 -14.55 12.78 23.57
CA ASP A 384 -13.22 12.86 22.96
C ASP A 384 -13.28 13.24 21.48
N ALA A 385 -14.28 12.75 20.74
CA ALA A 385 -14.47 13.08 19.33
C ALA A 385 -14.95 14.53 19.11
N VAL A 386 -15.76 15.09 20.03
CA VAL A 386 -16.28 16.47 19.91
C VAL A 386 -15.27 17.52 20.38
N ARG A 387 -14.37 17.17 21.31
CA ARG A 387 -13.33 18.07 21.83
C ARG A 387 -11.96 17.91 21.14
N ALA A 388 -11.86 17.09 20.09
CA ALA A 388 -10.66 16.88 19.29
C ALA A 388 -10.13 18.22 18.72
N GLY A 389 -9.19 18.83 19.45
CA GLY A 389 -8.68 20.18 19.22
C GLY A 389 -8.05 20.82 20.46
N SER A 390 -8.32 20.29 21.65
CA SER A 390 -7.55 20.57 22.87
C SER A 390 -6.94 19.26 23.37
N SER A 391 -5.66 19.25 23.75
CA SER A 391 -4.95 18.07 24.28
C SER A 391 -5.51 17.64 25.63
N SER A 392 -6.72 17.07 25.63
CA SER A 392 -7.39 16.67 26.84
C SER A 392 -6.98 15.24 27.19
N ALA A 393 -6.03 15.09 28.12
CA ALA A 393 -5.72 13.83 28.79
C ALA A 393 -6.83 13.41 29.80
N GLU A 394 -8.04 13.98 29.69
CA GLU A 394 -9.14 13.86 30.66
C GLU A 394 -9.69 12.44 30.79
N HIS A 395 -9.54 11.61 29.75
CA HIS A 395 -9.85 10.18 29.77
C HIS A 395 -8.61 9.29 29.69
N THR A 396 -7.43 9.81 29.98
CA THR A 396 -6.19 9.05 30.08
C THR A 396 -5.89 8.77 31.55
N VAL A 397 -5.91 7.50 31.94
CA VAL A 397 -5.42 7.02 33.23
C VAL A 397 -3.97 6.59 33.04
N GLN A 398 -3.03 7.27 33.70
CA GLN A 398 -1.60 7.01 33.55
C GLN A 398 -0.95 6.62 34.87
N LEU A 399 -0.02 5.67 34.80
CA LEU A 399 0.88 5.26 35.87
C LEU A 399 2.32 5.41 35.39
N SER A 400 3.17 6.04 36.21
CA SER A 400 4.63 6.10 36.00
C SER A 400 5.30 5.37 37.15
N ILE A 401 6.11 4.36 36.84
CA ILE A 401 6.86 3.59 37.84
C ILE A 401 8.35 3.85 37.63
N PRO A 402 9.06 4.46 38.59
CA PRO A 402 10.52 4.59 38.51
C PRO A 402 11.16 3.20 38.61
N LEU A 403 12.05 2.88 37.67
CA LEU A 403 12.72 1.59 37.61
C LEU A 403 14.11 1.70 38.24
N GLU A 404 14.46 0.77 39.13
CA GLU A 404 15.79 0.72 39.75
C GLU A 404 16.89 0.35 38.73
N ARG A 405 16.53 -0.45 37.72
CA ARG A 405 17.37 -0.81 36.57
C ARG A 405 16.49 -0.86 35.32
N GLU A 406 16.99 -0.35 34.20
CA GLU A 406 16.26 -0.43 32.93
C GLU A 406 16.08 -1.91 32.53
N PRO A 407 14.83 -2.37 32.34
CA PRO A 407 14.56 -3.73 31.88
C PRO A 407 15.02 -3.90 30.44
N ASP A 408 15.34 -5.13 30.05
CA ASP A 408 15.60 -5.46 28.66
C ASP A 408 14.37 -5.08 27.80
N PRO A 409 14.52 -4.11 26.86
CA PRO A 409 13.40 -3.63 26.06
C PRO A 409 12.72 -4.73 25.25
N ASP A 410 13.48 -5.71 24.76
CA ASP A 410 12.95 -6.81 23.96
C ASP A 410 12.14 -7.79 24.84
N ALA A 411 12.62 -8.04 26.06
CA ALA A 411 11.90 -8.84 27.05
C ALA A 411 10.60 -8.17 27.50
N LEU A 412 10.61 -6.84 27.67
CA LEU A 412 9.44 -6.05 28.06
C LEU A 412 8.42 -5.93 26.92
N ASP A 413 8.87 -5.74 25.68
CA ASP A 413 7.98 -5.76 24.50
C ASP A 413 7.34 -7.14 24.31
N ALA A 414 8.11 -8.22 24.52
CA ALA A 414 7.58 -9.58 24.48
C ALA A 414 6.56 -9.84 25.61
N ALA A 415 6.81 -9.33 26.83
CA ALA A 415 5.85 -9.40 27.93
C ALA A 415 4.55 -8.63 27.62
N LEU A 416 4.67 -7.45 26.99
CA LEU A 416 3.54 -6.65 26.53
C LEU A 416 2.74 -7.35 25.42
N ARG A 417 3.41 -8.03 24.51
CA ARG A 417 2.79 -8.87 23.48
C ARG A 417 1.95 -9.98 24.12
N ASP A 418 2.49 -10.68 25.10
CA ASP A 418 1.80 -11.78 25.77
C ASP A 418 0.62 -11.32 26.61
N ALA A 419 0.76 -10.19 27.33
CA ALA A 419 -0.34 -9.58 28.06
C ALA A 419 -1.51 -9.24 27.11
N GLN A 420 -1.21 -8.67 25.93
CA GLN A 420 -2.22 -8.39 24.93
C GLN A 420 -2.85 -9.66 24.36
N LEU A 421 -2.09 -10.74 24.16
CA LEU A 421 -2.62 -12.04 23.69
C LEU A 421 -3.53 -12.69 24.74
N ALA A 422 -3.14 -12.66 26.01
CA ALA A 422 -3.89 -13.24 27.12
C ALA A 422 -5.15 -12.44 27.47
N ARG A 423 -5.15 -11.12 27.24
CA ARG A 423 -6.26 -10.22 27.59
C ARG A 423 -6.82 -9.53 26.35
N PRO A 424 -7.90 -10.08 25.78
CA PRO A 424 -8.53 -9.50 24.60
C PRO A 424 -8.94 -8.04 24.74
N LEU A 425 -9.29 -7.61 25.96
CA LEU A 425 -9.66 -6.24 26.26
C LEU A 425 -8.55 -5.23 25.91
N LEU A 426 -7.26 -5.58 26.08
CA LEU A 426 -6.12 -4.72 25.73
C LEU A 426 -5.99 -4.49 24.21
N ARG A 427 -6.67 -5.30 23.41
CA ARG A 427 -6.71 -5.21 21.94
C ARG A 427 -7.99 -4.52 21.45
N THR A 428 -8.72 -3.85 22.34
CA THR A 428 -9.97 -3.17 21.96
C THR A 428 -9.69 -1.84 21.29
N VAL A 429 -10.39 -1.57 20.18
CA VAL A 429 -10.44 -0.25 19.52
C VAL A 429 -11.89 0.18 19.33
N PHE A 430 -12.12 1.49 19.30
CA PHE A 430 -13.42 2.05 18.95
C PHE A 430 -13.47 2.40 17.46
N ARG A 431 -14.53 1.96 16.76
CA ARG A 431 -14.68 2.16 15.31
C ARG A 431 -16.04 2.71 14.96
N ARG A 432 -16.11 3.46 13.86
CA ARG A 432 -17.37 3.90 13.26
C ARG A 432 -17.74 2.99 12.08
N ARG A 433 -18.88 2.31 12.18
CA ARG A 433 -19.48 1.45 11.13
C ARG A 433 -20.83 2.03 10.72
N ASP A 434 -20.97 2.47 9.47
CA ASP A 434 -22.27 2.82 8.85
C ASP A 434 -23.19 3.66 9.78
N ASP A 435 -22.63 4.68 10.42
CA ASP A 435 -23.24 5.59 11.42
C ASP A 435 -23.45 5.09 12.86
N ARG A 436 -22.79 3.99 13.26
CA ARG A 436 -22.79 3.51 14.64
C ARG A 436 -21.38 3.30 15.16
N TRP A 437 -21.19 3.58 16.45
CA TRP A 437 -19.95 3.27 17.14
C TRP A 437 -19.98 1.85 17.68
N VAL A 438 -18.89 1.12 17.46
CA VAL A 438 -18.68 -0.24 17.95
C VAL A 438 -17.34 -0.35 18.66
N ALA A 439 -17.26 -1.24 19.65
CA ALA A 439 -16.01 -1.72 20.20
C ALA A 439 -15.62 -2.97 19.41
N ALA A 440 -14.44 -2.95 18.81
CA ALA A 440 -13.88 -4.05 18.06
C ALA A 440 -12.69 -4.61 18.82
N GLU A 441 -12.75 -5.90 19.14
CA GLU A 441 -11.58 -6.61 19.66
C GLU A 441 -10.67 -7.00 18.51
N MET A 442 -9.44 -6.50 18.52
CA MET A 442 -8.47 -6.81 17.49
C MET A 442 -7.84 -8.18 17.75
N PRO A 443 -7.60 -8.97 16.70
CA PRO A 443 -7.11 -10.35 16.83
C PRO A 443 -5.61 -10.43 17.15
N HIS A 444 -4.86 -9.34 16.95
CA HIS A 444 -3.42 -9.25 17.17
C HIS A 444 -3.09 -8.11 18.15
N PRO A 445 -1.94 -8.19 18.85
CA PRO A 445 -1.41 -7.11 19.67
C PRO A 445 -1.37 -5.79 18.88
N LEU A 446 -1.74 -4.70 19.54
CA LEU A 446 -1.88 -3.37 18.96
C LEU A 446 -0.79 -2.40 19.40
N VAL A 447 -0.16 -2.70 20.53
CA VAL A 447 0.79 -1.81 21.20
C VAL A 447 2.14 -2.48 21.25
N THR A 448 3.17 -1.76 20.82
CA THR A 448 4.58 -2.09 21.06
C THR A 448 5.14 -1.11 22.09
N LEU A 449 6.21 -1.51 22.76
CA LEU A 449 6.95 -0.65 23.66
C LEU A 449 7.52 0.54 22.88
N THR A 450 7.29 1.75 23.40
CA THR A 450 7.81 2.98 22.81
C THR A 450 8.83 3.64 23.73
N ARG A 451 9.68 4.51 23.19
CA ARG A 451 10.55 5.38 24.00
C ARG A 451 10.07 6.82 23.87
N SER A 452 9.73 7.43 25.00
CA SER A 452 9.26 8.82 25.05
C SER A 452 10.43 9.81 25.12
N ALA A 453 10.21 11.04 24.67
CA ALA A 453 11.16 12.12 24.89
C ALA A 453 11.31 12.46 26.39
N PRO A 454 12.50 12.92 26.83
CA PRO A 454 12.68 13.42 28.20
C PRO A 454 11.69 14.56 28.48
N GLY A 455 10.94 14.46 29.59
CA GLY A 455 10.00 15.51 30.01
C GLY A 455 8.61 15.47 29.37
N ALA A 456 8.25 14.42 28.61
CA ALA A 456 6.92 14.26 28.02
C ALA A 456 5.77 14.34 29.06
N GLU A 457 4.71 15.09 28.76
CA GLU A 457 3.55 15.26 29.66
C GLU A 457 2.48 14.18 29.43
N ALA A 458 1.48 14.09 30.31
CA ALA A 458 0.35 13.17 30.13
C ALA A 458 -0.44 13.43 28.83
N ALA A 459 -0.41 14.67 28.33
CA ALA A 459 -0.98 15.06 27.04
C ALA A 459 -0.29 14.36 25.84
N ASP A 460 0.98 13.97 25.98
CA ASP A 460 1.73 13.27 24.92
C ASP A 460 1.30 11.81 24.75
N HIS A 461 0.47 11.30 25.66
CA HIS A 461 -0.14 9.98 25.61
C HIS A 461 -1.68 10.06 25.53
N ALA A 462 -2.21 11.19 25.04
CA ALA A 462 -3.63 11.34 24.78
C ALA A 462 -4.08 10.37 23.66
N PHE A 463 -5.13 9.60 23.93
CA PHE A 463 -5.64 8.61 23.00
C PHE A 463 -6.44 9.27 21.86
N GLN A 464 -6.26 8.77 20.65
CA GLN A 464 -7.19 9.05 19.56
C GLN A 464 -8.45 8.18 19.74
N PRO A 465 -9.66 8.76 19.70
CA PRO A 465 -10.88 8.03 20.06
C PRO A 465 -11.34 7.04 18.99
N VAL A 466 -10.68 6.97 17.84
CA VAL A 466 -11.12 6.21 16.66
C VAL A 466 -9.97 5.41 16.09
N ASP A 467 -10.20 4.12 15.88
CA ASP A 467 -9.28 3.18 15.22
C ASP A 467 -7.87 3.09 15.82
N ALA A 468 -7.67 3.62 17.03
CA ALA A 468 -6.41 3.59 17.75
C ALA A 468 -6.44 2.65 18.98
N PRO A 469 -5.28 2.12 19.40
CA PRO A 469 -5.17 1.33 20.62
C PRO A 469 -5.59 2.16 21.83
N LEU A 470 -6.25 1.53 22.80
CA LEU A 470 -6.66 2.17 24.06
C LEU A 470 -5.63 1.99 25.19
N LEU A 471 -4.41 1.56 24.85
CA LEU A 471 -3.27 1.30 25.72
C LEU A 471 -2.01 1.94 25.11
N HIS A 472 -1.18 2.56 25.94
CA HIS A 472 0.17 2.96 25.61
C HIS A 472 1.13 2.47 26.69
N VAL A 473 2.29 1.95 26.27
CA VAL A 473 3.37 1.58 27.18
C VAL A 473 4.67 2.15 26.64
N ALA A 474 5.40 2.86 27.50
CA ALA A 474 6.63 3.53 27.12
C ALA A 474 7.70 3.46 28.21
N LEU A 475 8.96 3.45 27.79
CA LEU A 475 10.09 3.79 28.64
C LEU A 475 10.36 5.29 28.51
N ARG A 476 10.40 5.99 29.65
CA ARG A 476 10.68 7.41 29.71
C ARG A 476 12.02 7.65 30.40
N PRO A 477 13.06 8.05 29.65
CA PRO A 477 14.35 8.38 30.24
C PRO A 477 14.31 9.74 30.94
N TYR A 478 14.95 9.79 32.11
CA TYR A 478 15.32 10.99 32.86
C TYR A 478 16.86 11.02 33.00
N ASP A 479 17.40 12.14 33.48
CA ASP A 479 18.87 12.30 33.62
C ASP A 479 19.51 11.24 34.55
N ASP A 480 18.76 10.73 35.54
CA ASP A 480 19.25 9.81 36.58
C ASP A 480 18.49 8.48 36.67
N ARG A 481 17.39 8.30 35.93
CA ARG A 481 16.56 7.09 35.99
C ARG A 481 15.72 6.88 34.73
N THR A 482 15.09 5.71 34.62
CA THR A 482 14.07 5.44 33.60
C THR A 482 12.76 5.07 34.29
N ASP A 483 11.66 5.65 33.84
CA ASP A 483 10.33 5.30 34.32
C ASP A 483 9.62 4.40 33.28
N LEU A 484 8.91 3.37 33.74
CA LEU A 484 7.90 2.67 32.95
C LEU A 484 6.60 3.47 33.02
N VAL A 485 6.15 3.96 31.87
CA VAL A 485 4.87 4.65 31.72
C VAL A 485 3.86 3.68 31.12
N VAL A 486 2.76 3.46 31.83
CA VAL A 486 1.58 2.76 31.30
C VAL A 486 0.44 3.76 31.29
N ALA A 487 -0.17 3.96 30.12
CA ALA A 487 -1.36 4.77 29.98
C ALA A 487 -2.50 3.92 29.41
N LEU A 488 -3.69 4.08 29.99
CA LEU A 488 -4.92 3.42 29.58
C LEU A 488 -5.97 4.48 29.27
N HIS A 489 -6.74 4.28 28.22
CA HIS A 489 -7.97 5.01 28.06
C HIS A 489 -8.95 4.61 29.18
N GLN A 490 -9.78 5.54 29.65
CA GLN A 490 -10.73 5.33 30.75
C GLN A 490 -11.60 4.08 30.53
N ALA A 491 -11.97 3.79 29.28
CA ALA A 491 -12.75 2.60 28.94
C ALA A 491 -12.05 1.26 29.23
N LEU A 492 -10.72 1.22 29.22
CA LEU A 492 -9.95 0.06 29.70
C LEU A 492 -9.77 0.10 31.21
N ALA A 493 -9.46 1.28 31.76
CA ALA A 493 -9.22 1.47 33.19
C ALA A 493 -10.46 1.16 34.06
N ASP A 494 -11.67 1.27 33.50
CA ASP A 494 -12.90 0.84 34.18
C ASP A 494 -12.98 -0.68 34.43
N HIS A 495 -12.14 -1.46 33.76
CA HIS A 495 -12.16 -2.93 33.75
C HIS A 495 -10.80 -3.56 34.08
N LEU A 496 -9.74 -2.76 34.20
CA LEU A 496 -8.37 -3.20 34.45
C LEU A 496 -7.72 -2.33 35.51
N ASP A 497 -7.02 -2.99 36.41
CA ASP A 497 -6.13 -2.31 37.34
C ASP A 497 -4.78 -2.05 36.66
N ILE A 498 -4.46 -0.76 36.47
CA ILE A 498 -3.24 -0.31 35.82
C ILE A 498 -1.97 -0.68 36.61
N HIS A 499 -2.05 -0.73 37.95
CA HIS A 499 -0.93 -1.14 38.79
C HIS A 499 -0.66 -2.63 38.65
N GLN A 500 -1.72 -3.44 38.61
CA GLN A 500 -1.58 -4.89 38.40
C GLN A 500 -1.00 -5.20 37.02
N LEU A 501 -1.48 -4.51 35.97
CA LEU A 501 -0.94 -4.67 34.62
C LEU A 501 0.55 -4.31 34.57
N ALA A 502 0.95 -3.19 35.16
CA ALA A 502 2.35 -2.76 35.16
C ALA A 502 3.26 -3.74 35.94
N ALA A 503 2.80 -4.25 37.08
CA ALA A 503 3.54 -5.24 37.87
C ALA A 503 3.76 -6.55 37.11
N GLU A 504 2.73 -7.04 36.41
CA GLU A 504 2.82 -8.25 35.58
C GLU A 504 3.78 -8.09 34.40
N LEU A 505 3.76 -6.94 33.73
CA LEU A 505 4.69 -6.65 32.64
C LEU A 505 6.14 -6.69 33.13
N LEU A 506 6.42 -6.10 34.29
CA LEU A 506 7.76 -6.08 34.89
C LEU A 506 8.21 -7.47 35.37
N ASP A 507 7.33 -8.24 36.02
CA ASP A 507 7.64 -9.60 36.50
C ASP A 507 7.92 -10.55 35.32
N THR A 508 7.08 -10.48 34.27
CA THR A 508 7.24 -11.28 33.05
C THR A 508 8.51 -10.89 32.27
N ALA A 509 8.84 -9.60 32.22
CA ALA A 509 10.09 -9.16 31.59
C ALA A 509 11.33 -9.63 32.37
N THR A 510 11.29 -9.55 33.70
CA THR A 510 12.40 -9.95 34.57
C THR A 510 12.68 -11.45 34.52
N THR A 511 11.64 -12.27 34.41
CA THR A 511 11.78 -13.74 34.26
C THR A 511 12.32 -14.16 32.89
N ARG A 512 12.31 -13.27 31.89
CA ARG A 512 12.79 -13.52 30.53
C ARG A 512 14.20 -13.00 30.26
N SER A 513 14.66 -12.01 31.02
CA SER A 513 16.02 -11.54 30.90
C SER A 513 17.00 -12.66 31.29
N PRO A 514 17.95 -13.05 30.42
CA PRO A 514 18.97 -14.02 30.80
C PRO A 514 19.79 -13.46 31.98
N SER A 515 19.99 -14.30 32.99
CA SER A 515 20.75 -13.99 34.21
C SER A 515 22.19 -13.57 33.96
#